data_AF-A0A537K4Q8-F1
#
_entry.id   AF-A0A537K4Q8-F1
#
_cell.length_a   1.000
_cell.length_b   1.000
_cell.length_c   1.000
_cell.angle_alpha   90.00
_cell.angle_beta   90.00
_cell.angle_gamma   90.00
#
_symmetry.space_group_name_H-M   'P 1'
#
loop_
_entity.id
_entity.type
_entity.pdbx_description
1 polymer ?
#
loop_
_entity_poly.entity_id
_entity_poly.type
_entity_poly.pdbx_seq_one_letter_code
_entity_poly.pdbx_strand_id
1 'polypeptide(L)'
;MLLPVHTLCQTNSPRQNNDQKESKTDTIFSSYIKIAANPQLKGNGIKRILVGKNYRNEWVEPVKTPLLGLNTAYGGLVPKKLGGGKETRTLRVEDSTGRQWAFRSVEKFPENVIPPELKKTFAEKLIRDGISASYPYGVMSMGVLSNAVDVPYFKNTLVYIPDGPALKEFRPKFNNILVLMEEKEPSGIAKQKDDKKEKLLSTNELIYELTNDNRNTVDQLSVLRARLLDNFVMDFDRHEDQWEWLGVDSAGRKIYYALPNDRDQVFYSNHGILSKWVSSKTILPETQGFRKKAKDIRTFNKAAQNFDRFFLTGLSENEWSTQIDEFLNAMTDSVIESAMDKQPKEIQKYSAEKIASTLKQKRRYFKEDMMRYYRFLSNTVSIVGTNEREQFSIAKKENEVSVVVNRIDSAGNISSKLYERTFDPGITKEIRIYGLEGNDKFVMQGEESKIKIRLISGPGDDEFTNTGDGRKVLAYDAAFEKNIFSGDQNFRKRISDDPQINNYTRLGYRYNHGSVGISLEYSTDGGLFIGPKFKMVKQGFRKEPYSSSHLFAVDRAINSSSYAIKYNADFIKAFGNTDLLFRSDATLPTSRTL
;
A
#
# COMPACT_ATOMS: atom_id res chain seq x y z
N MET A 1 42.34 -8.85 25.76
CA MET A 1 42.44 -10.31 25.99
C MET A 1 41.21 -10.92 25.31
N LEU A 2 41.21 -11.24 24.02
CA LEU A 2 41.99 -12.21 23.23
C LEU A 2 41.86 -13.67 23.74
N LEU A 3 41.23 -14.48 22.87
CA LEU A 3 41.39 -15.93 22.62
C LEU A 3 40.41 -16.90 23.33
N PRO A 4 40.14 -18.09 22.75
CA PRO A 4 38.98 -18.33 21.89
C PRO A 4 38.30 -19.69 22.22
N VAL A 5 37.27 -20.12 21.47
CA VAL A 5 36.93 -21.55 21.40
C VAL A 5 36.73 -21.97 19.95
N HIS A 6 37.58 -22.91 19.53
CA HIS A 6 37.62 -23.53 18.22
C HIS A 6 36.50 -24.57 18.03
N THR A 7 35.93 -24.53 16.83
CA THR A 7 35.74 -25.63 15.87
C THR A 7 35.52 -27.06 16.38
N LEU A 8 34.36 -27.64 16.03
CA LEU A 8 34.26 -29.06 15.69
C LEU A 8 33.46 -29.22 14.39
N CYS A 9 34.09 -29.92 13.45
CA CYS A 9 33.59 -30.28 12.13
C CYS A 9 33.26 -31.78 12.12
N GLN A 10 32.40 -32.18 11.18
CA GLN A 10 31.99 -33.54 10.78
C GLN A 10 30.90 -34.16 11.67
N THR A 11 29.82 -34.74 11.14
CA THR A 11 29.83 -35.78 10.09
C THR A 11 28.65 -35.71 9.11
N ASN A 12 28.94 -36.06 7.85
CA ASN A 12 28.01 -36.41 6.79
C ASN A 12 26.91 -37.38 7.27
N SER A 13 25.66 -37.04 6.98
CA SER A 13 24.53 -37.98 7.04
C SER A 13 24.06 -38.25 5.59
N PRO A 14 23.70 -39.51 5.24
CA PRO A 14 23.61 -39.93 3.86
C PRO A 14 22.41 -39.30 3.13
N ARG A 15 22.65 -38.91 1.87
CA ARG A 15 21.59 -38.60 0.90
C ARG A 15 20.63 -39.78 0.82
N GLN A 16 19.47 -39.65 1.46
CA GLN A 16 18.33 -40.49 1.12
C GLN A 16 17.82 -40.06 -0.27
N ASN A 17 17.94 -40.97 -1.23
CA ASN A 17 17.24 -40.92 -2.50
C ASN A 17 15.75 -40.75 -2.24
N ASN A 18 15.23 -39.56 -2.50
CA ASN A 18 13.80 -39.33 -2.72
C ASN A 18 13.48 -39.67 -4.18
N ASP A 19 13.53 -40.96 -4.50
CA ASP A 19 12.81 -41.48 -5.65
C ASP A 19 11.46 -42.03 -5.17
N GLN A 20 10.41 -41.62 -5.88
CA GLN A 20 9.02 -42.06 -5.77
C GLN A 20 8.20 -41.53 -4.58
N LYS A 21 7.92 -40.23 -4.64
CA LYS A 21 6.61 -39.69 -4.29
C LYS A 21 5.97 -39.09 -5.55
N GLU A 22 5.68 -39.94 -6.54
CA GLU A 22 4.66 -39.60 -7.55
C GLU A 22 3.39 -39.22 -6.78
N SER A 23 2.97 -37.98 -6.97
CA SER A 23 2.20 -37.26 -5.95
C SER A 23 0.70 -37.57 -6.08
N LYS A 24 0.00 -37.62 -4.94
CA LYS A 24 -1.49 -37.59 -4.88
C LYS A 24 -2.13 -36.44 -5.68
N THR A 25 -1.34 -35.47 -6.15
CA THR A 25 -1.77 -34.34 -6.98
C THR A 25 -2.08 -34.75 -8.42
N ASP A 26 -1.41 -35.76 -8.97
CA ASP A 26 -1.62 -36.19 -10.37
C ASP A 26 -2.96 -36.91 -10.58
N THR A 27 -3.60 -37.38 -9.50
CA THR A 27 -4.93 -38.01 -9.54
C THR A 27 -6.09 -36.99 -9.51
N ILE A 28 -5.81 -35.71 -9.21
CA ILE A 28 -6.83 -34.67 -9.05
C ILE A 28 -7.19 -34.00 -10.39
N PHE A 29 -6.25 -33.99 -11.35
CA PHE A 29 -6.40 -33.32 -12.65
C PHE A 29 -6.28 -34.33 -13.79
N SER A 30 -7.37 -35.00 -14.15
CA SER A 30 -7.39 -36.06 -15.17
C SER A 30 -7.42 -35.55 -16.62
N SER A 31 -7.60 -34.25 -16.84
CA SER A 31 -7.79 -33.67 -18.17
C SER A 31 -7.30 -32.23 -18.24
N TYR A 32 -6.93 -31.80 -19.45
CA TYR A 32 -6.35 -30.48 -19.73
C TYR A 32 -7.09 -29.81 -20.89
N ILE A 33 -7.11 -28.48 -20.87
CA ILE A 33 -7.61 -27.65 -21.95
C ILE A 33 -6.57 -26.62 -22.36
N LYS A 34 -6.60 -26.19 -23.63
CA LYS A 34 -5.85 -25.01 -24.09
C LYS A 34 -6.81 -23.83 -24.21
N ILE A 35 -6.55 -22.77 -23.46
CA ILE A 35 -7.37 -21.55 -23.49
C ILE A 35 -6.51 -20.32 -23.23
N ALA A 36 -6.84 -19.21 -23.88
CA ALA A 36 -6.17 -17.93 -23.64
C ALA A 36 -6.82 -17.17 -22.47
N ALA A 37 -6.05 -16.35 -21.76
CA ALA A 37 -6.57 -15.56 -20.64
C ALA A 37 -7.64 -14.55 -21.05
N ASN A 38 -7.44 -13.85 -22.17
CA ASN A 38 -8.45 -12.98 -22.78
C ASN A 38 -8.15 -12.73 -24.28
N PRO A 39 -8.79 -13.48 -25.21
CA PRO A 39 -8.63 -13.28 -26.65
C PRO A 39 -8.96 -11.88 -27.17
N GLN A 40 -9.80 -11.11 -26.46
CA GLN A 40 -10.25 -9.78 -26.90
C GLN A 40 -9.14 -8.71 -26.83
N LEU A 41 -8.05 -9.00 -26.11
CA LEU A 41 -6.95 -8.05 -25.90
C LEU A 41 -5.90 -8.01 -27.02
N LYS A 42 -6.06 -8.79 -28.11
CA LYS A 42 -5.17 -8.79 -29.30
C LYS A 42 -4.83 -7.38 -29.81
N GLY A 43 -5.83 -6.48 -29.73
CA GLY A 43 -5.73 -5.07 -30.11
C GLY A 43 -5.58 -4.85 -31.62
N ASN A 44 -5.72 -3.60 -32.05
CA ASN A 44 -5.44 -3.15 -33.42
C ASN A 44 -4.32 -2.07 -33.42
N GLY A 45 -3.93 -1.57 -34.58
CA GLY A 45 -2.85 -0.57 -34.70
C GLY A 45 -3.06 0.67 -33.83
N ILE A 46 -4.28 1.23 -33.85
CA ILE A 46 -4.65 2.42 -33.06
C ILE A 46 -4.51 2.15 -31.56
N LYS A 47 -5.08 1.05 -31.08
CA LYS A 47 -4.97 0.61 -29.67
C LYS A 47 -3.52 0.41 -29.23
N ARG A 48 -2.67 -0.15 -30.10
CA ARG A 48 -1.23 -0.34 -29.81
C ARG A 48 -0.46 0.97 -29.72
N ILE A 49 -0.88 2.01 -30.43
CA ILE A 49 -0.28 3.36 -30.35
C ILE A 49 -0.77 4.08 -29.08
N LEU A 50 -2.09 4.11 -28.85
CA LEU A 50 -2.69 4.83 -27.72
C LEU A 50 -2.42 4.16 -26.39
N VAL A 51 -2.76 2.87 -26.25
CA VAL A 51 -2.68 2.11 -24.99
C VAL A 51 -1.37 1.34 -24.86
N GLY A 52 -0.81 0.88 -25.98
CA GLY A 52 0.50 0.23 -26.02
C GLY A 52 0.47 -1.20 -26.54
N LYS A 53 1.66 -1.70 -26.89
CA LYS A 53 1.88 -3.12 -27.23
C LYS A 53 1.66 -4.02 -26.00
N ASN A 54 2.18 -3.61 -24.84
CA ASN A 54 2.00 -4.24 -23.53
C ASN A 54 2.15 -5.77 -23.57
N TYR A 55 1.33 -6.51 -22.82
CA TYR A 55 1.39 -7.97 -22.70
C TYR A 55 0.33 -8.69 -23.54
N ARG A 56 -0.05 -8.09 -24.68
CA ARG A 56 -1.17 -8.60 -25.50
C ARG A 56 -0.94 -10.01 -26.00
N ASN A 57 0.31 -10.39 -26.29
CA ASN A 57 0.63 -11.74 -26.76
C ASN A 57 0.38 -12.76 -25.65
N GLU A 58 0.75 -12.43 -24.41
CA GLU A 58 0.52 -13.25 -23.23
C GLU A 58 -0.97 -13.40 -22.91
N TRP A 59 -1.78 -12.35 -23.15
CA TRP A 59 -3.23 -12.41 -22.95
C TRP A 59 -3.95 -13.32 -23.96
N VAL A 60 -3.46 -13.41 -25.20
CA VAL A 60 -4.15 -14.12 -26.30
C VAL A 60 -3.56 -15.49 -26.62
N GLU A 61 -2.38 -15.83 -26.11
CA GLU A 61 -1.77 -17.15 -26.27
C GLU A 61 -2.57 -18.20 -25.49
N PRO A 62 -3.07 -19.27 -26.13
CA PRO A 62 -3.68 -20.37 -25.42
C PRO A 62 -2.65 -21.12 -24.57
N VAL A 63 -2.90 -21.23 -23.26
CA VAL A 63 -2.05 -21.96 -22.32
C VAL A 63 -2.70 -23.32 -21.98
N LYS A 64 -1.89 -24.37 -21.88
CA LYS A 64 -2.36 -25.68 -21.40
C LYS A 64 -2.57 -25.60 -19.89
N THR A 65 -3.81 -25.78 -19.44
CA THR A 65 -4.21 -25.71 -18.03
C THR A 65 -5.03 -26.94 -17.63
N PRO A 66 -4.90 -27.44 -16.40
CA PRO A 66 -5.74 -28.54 -15.92
C PRO A 66 -7.20 -28.11 -15.74
N LEU A 67 -8.11 -29.06 -15.96
CA LEU A 67 -9.54 -28.91 -15.66
C LEU A 67 -9.80 -29.20 -14.18
N LEU A 68 -10.46 -28.29 -13.47
CA LEU A 68 -10.85 -28.46 -12.08
C LEU A 68 -12.27 -29.04 -12.01
N GLY A 69 -12.38 -30.34 -11.75
CA GLY A 69 -13.65 -30.98 -11.45
C GLY A 69 -14.11 -30.65 -10.04
N LEU A 70 -15.08 -29.73 -9.88
CA LEU A 70 -15.55 -29.30 -8.55
C LEU A 70 -16.09 -30.45 -7.69
N ASN A 71 -16.73 -31.47 -8.29
CA ASN A 71 -17.26 -32.60 -7.52
C ASN A 71 -16.19 -33.64 -7.13
N THR A 72 -15.05 -33.67 -7.81
CA THR A 72 -14.04 -34.73 -7.66
C THR A 72 -12.77 -34.23 -6.98
N ALA A 73 -12.34 -33.01 -7.27
CA ALA A 73 -11.14 -32.44 -6.69
C ALA A 73 -11.30 -32.25 -5.17
N TYR A 74 -10.27 -32.64 -4.42
CA TYR A 74 -10.20 -32.49 -2.96
C TYR A 74 -11.41 -33.07 -2.19
N GLY A 75 -12.01 -34.14 -2.71
CA GLY A 75 -13.18 -34.80 -2.13
C GLY A 75 -14.50 -34.02 -2.30
N GLY A 76 -14.52 -33.03 -3.18
CA GLY A 76 -15.66 -32.16 -3.44
C GLY A 76 -15.42 -30.75 -2.92
N LEU A 77 -15.44 -29.79 -3.86
CA LEU A 77 -15.30 -28.36 -3.64
C LEU A 77 -16.68 -27.71 -3.65
N VAL A 78 -17.06 -27.11 -2.53
CA VAL A 78 -18.35 -26.47 -2.33
C VAL A 78 -18.20 -24.95 -2.40
N PRO A 79 -18.77 -24.28 -3.43
CA PRO A 79 -18.85 -22.84 -3.48
C PRO A 79 -19.62 -22.27 -2.27
N LYS A 80 -19.07 -21.24 -1.62
CA LYS A 80 -19.66 -20.62 -0.43
C LYS A 80 -20.13 -19.19 -0.66
N LYS A 81 -19.29 -18.36 -1.29
CA LYS A 81 -19.50 -16.91 -1.31
C LYS A 81 -18.75 -16.24 -2.47
N LEU A 82 -19.38 -15.23 -3.07
CA LEU A 82 -18.68 -14.27 -3.94
C LEU A 82 -17.87 -13.27 -3.12
N GLY A 83 -16.69 -12.95 -3.65
CA GLY A 83 -15.92 -11.77 -3.31
C GLY A 83 -15.29 -11.19 -4.57
N GLY A 84 -14.18 -10.49 -4.40
CA GLY A 84 -13.44 -9.86 -5.48
C GLY A 84 -13.58 -8.34 -5.44
N GLY A 85 -12.56 -7.68 -5.98
CA GLY A 85 -12.46 -6.23 -6.00
C GLY A 85 -13.08 -5.60 -7.24
N LYS A 86 -12.46 -4.52 -7.70
CA LYS A 86 -12.92 -3.68 -8.80
C LYS A 86 -12.83 -4.35 -10.18
N GLU A 87 -11.90 -5.28 -10.35
CA GLU A 87 -11.55 -5.85 -11.66
C GLU A 87 -11.61 -7.37 -11.73
N THR A 88 -11.61 -8.12 -10.62
CA THR A 88 -11.66 -9.59 -10.64
C THR A 88 -12.89 -10.13 -9.95
N ARG A 89 -13.34 -11.31 -10.39
CA ARG A 89 -14.34 -12.09 -9.68
C ARG A 89 -13.62 -13.10 -8.79
N THR A 90 -13.99 -13.17 -7.52
CA THR A 90 -13.46 -14.18 -6.60
C THR A 90 -14.59 -15.07 -6.08
N LEU A 91 -14.38 -16.37 -6.06
CA LEU A 91 -15.28 -17.34 -5.43
C LEU A 91 -14.56 -18.00 -4.27
N ARG A 92 -15.11 -17.87 -3.05
CA ARG A 92 -14.64 -18.63 -1.89
C ARG A 92 -15.26 -20.02 -1.91
N VAL A 93 -14.42 -21.02 -1.72
CA VAL A 93 -14.75 -22.43 -1.86
C VAL A 93 -14.14 -23.20 -0.70
N GLU A 94 -14.82 -24.25 -0.27
CA GLU A 94 -14.37 -25.12 0.81
C GLU A 94 -14.32 -26.55 0.31
N ASP A 95 -13.31 -27.30 0.71
CA ASP A 95 -13.23 -28.72 0.40
C ASP A 95 -13.90 -29.60 1.47
N SER A 96 -13.98 -30.90 1.20
CA SER A 96 -14.56 -31.90 2.11
C SER A 96 -13.93 -31.95 3.51
N THR A 97 -12.72 -31.43 3.68
CA THR A 97 -11.99 -31.38 4.97
C THR A 97 -12.13 -30.03 5.68
N GLY A 98 -12.90 -29.09 5.11
CA GLY A 98 -13.08 -27.74 5.63
C GLY A 98 -11.91 -26.79 5.30
N ARG A 99 -10.98 -27.17 4.41
CA ARG A 99 -9.94 -26.24 3.93
C ARG A 99 -10.56 -25.23 2.98
N GLN A 100 -10.13 -23.98 3.11
CA GLN A 100 -10.64 -22.85 2.35
C GLN A 100 -9.77 -22.57 1.13
N TRP A 101 -10.42 -22.18 0.04
CA TRP A 101 -9.81 -21.85 -1.24
C TRP A 101 -10.46 -20.59 -1.80
N ALA A 102 -9.72 -19.86 -2.63
CA ALA A 102 -10.26 -18.76 -3.41
C ALA A 102 -9.96 -18.96 -4.90
N PHE A 103 -10.99 -18.89 -5.74
CA PHE A 103 -10.85 -18.91 -7.19
C PHE A 103 -10.98 -17.50 -7.73
N ARG A 104 -9.88 -16.93 -8.20
CA ARG A 104 -9.81 -15.57 -8.74
C ARG A 104 -9.73 -15.61 -10.26
N SER A 105 -10.60 -14.89 -10.96
CA SER A 105 -10.56 -14.83 -12.43
C SER A 105 -9.23 -14.25 -12.93
N VAL A 106 -8.64 -14.88 -13.95
CA VAL A 106 -7.49 -14.29 -14.67
C VAL A 106 -7.98 -13.15 -15.56
N GLU A 107 -9.11 -13.35 -16.26
CA GLU A 107 -9.79 -12.28 -16.97
C GLU A 107 -10.25 -11.17 -16.00
N LYS A 108 -10.11 -9.93 -16.47
CA LYS A 108 -10.52 -8.72 -15.74
C LYS A 108 -11.86 -8.19 -16.27
N PHE A 109 -12.71 -7.82 -15.34
CA PHE A 109 -14.08 -7.37 -15.50
C PHE A 109 -14.25 -5.96 -14.90
N PRO A 110 -13.82 -4.89 -15.60
CA PRO A 110 -13.80 -3.53 -15.08
C PRO A 110 -15.17 -2.81 -15.20
N GLU A 111 -16.27 -3.53 -15.43
CA GLU A 111 -17.60 -2.93 -15.66
C GLU A 111 -18.05 -1.97 -14.55
N ASN A 112 -17.61 -2.27 -13.32
CA ASN A 112 -17.98 -1.53 -12.11
C ASN A 112 -17.12 -0.29 -11.89
N VAL A 113 -15.94 -0.19 -12.53
CA VAL A 113 -15.07 1.00 -12.45
C VAL A 113 -15.28 1.99 -13.58
N ILE A 114 -15.94 1.58 -14.67
CA ILE A 114 -16.23 2.45 -15.80
C ILE A 114 -17.45 3.34 -15.44
N PRO A 115 -17.28 4.66 -15.43
CA PRO A 115 -18.39 5.60 -15.21
C PRO A 115 -19.52 5.36 -16.22
N PRO A 116 -20.81 5.48 -15.82
CA PRO A 116 -21.95 5.28 -16.71
C PRO A 116 -21.85 6.05 -18.03
N GLU A 117 -21.30 7.26 -17.98
CA GLU A 117 -21.14 8.19 -19.11
C GLU A 117 -20.15 7.66 -20.17
N LEU A 118 -19.22 6.79 -19.76
CA LEU A 118 -18.24 6.18 -20.66
C LEU A 118 -18.68 4.82 -21.17
N LYS A 119 -19.75 4.22 -20.62
CA LYS A 119 -20.26 2.92 -21.08
C LYS A 119 -20.80 3.03 -22.50
N LYS A 120 -20.56 1.99 -23.29
CA LYS A 120 -20.84 1.83 -24.72
C LYS A 120 -20.11 2.84 -25.63
N THR A 121 -19.08 3.52 -25.14
CA THR A 121 -18.30 4.50 -25.92
C THR A 121 -16.95 3.95 -26.39
N PHE A 122 -16.25 4.73 -27.22
CA PHE A 122 -14.83 4.47 -27.52
C PHE A 122 -13.94 4.55 -26.27
N ALA A 123 -14.29 5.37 -25.28
CA ALA A 123 -13.56 5.45 -24.03
C ALA A 123 -13.65 4.15 -23.21
N GLU A 124 -14.82 3.50 -23.12
CA GLU A 124 -14.92 2.15 -22.53
C GLU A 124 -13.99 1.17 -23.25
N LYS A 125 -13.95 1.20 -24.58
CA LYS A 125 -13.07 0.31 -25.36
C LYS A 125 -11.60 0.55 -25.03
N LEU A 126 -11.17 1.80 -24.79
CA LEU A 126 -9.81 2.13 -24.38
C LEU A 126 -9.51 1.73 -22.93
N ILE A 127 -10.46 1.90 -22.01
CA ILE A 127 -10.30 1.51 -20.59
C ILE A 127 -10.13 -0.02 -20.50
N ARG A 128 -11.01 -0.79 -21.15
CA ARG A 128 -10.88 -2.26 -21.22
C ARG A 128 -9.58 -2.69 -21.88
N ASP A 129 -9.18 -2.00 -22.94
CA ASP A 129 -7.93 -2.29 -23.63
C ASP A 129 -6.70 -2.00 -22.76
N GLY A 130 -6.85 -1.11 -21.77
CA GLY A 130 -5.88 -0.84 -20.71
C GLY A 130 -5.48 -2.07 -19.90
N ILE A 131 -6.34 -3.09 -19.77
CA ILE A 131 -6.02 -4.37 -19.10
C ILE A 131 -4.79 -5.03 -19.72
N SER A 132 -4.54 -4.82 -21.02
CA SER A 132 -3.35 -5.35 -21.70
C SER A 132 -2.03 -4.95 -21.03
N ALA A 133 -2.04 -3.86 -20.25
CA ALA A 133 -0.92 -3.36 -19.47
C ALA A 133 -0.54 -4.26 -18.28
N SER A 134 -1.51 -4.92 -17.64
CA SER A 134 -1.27 -5.84 -16.52
C SER A 134 -0.75 -7.18 -17.01
N TYR A 135 0.15 -7.80 -16.25
CA TYR A 135 0.78 -9.05 -16.64
C TYR A 135 -0.09 -10.25 -16.18
N PRO A 136 -0.69 -11.03 -17.09
CA PRO A 136 -1.80 -11.93 -16.76
C PRO A 136 -1.47 -13.03 -15.74
N TYR A 137 -0.19 -13.43 -15.66
CA TYR A 137 0.27 -14.56 -14.84
C TYR A 137 1.31 -14.16 -13.80
N GLY A 138 1.39 -12.88 -13.45
CA GLY A 138 2.45 -12.35 -12.56
C GLY A 138 2.45 -12.96 -11.17
N VAL A 139 1.26 -13.27 -10.64
CA VAL A 139 1.08 -13.93 -9.33
C VAL A 139 1.82 -15.26 -9.25
N MET A 140 1.98 -15.99 -10.37
CA MET A 140 2.68 -17.28 -10.40
C MET A 140 4.16 -17.15 -10.03
N SER A 141 4.77 -15.99 -10.27
CA SER A 141 6.15 -15.71 -9.92
C SER A 141 6.34 -15.38 -8.43
N MET A 142 5.27 -14.99 -7.74
CA MET A 142 5.38 -14.41 -6.39
C MET A 142 5.76 -15.43 -5.32
N GLY A 143 5.40 -16.71 -5.47
CA GLY A 143 5.76 -17.73 -4.48
C GLY A 143 7.28 -17.90 -4.32
N VAL A 144 8.01 -17.98 -5.44
CA VAL A 144 9.48 -18.11 -5.44
C VAL A 144 10.13 -16.86 -4.86
N LEU A 145 9.68 -15.68 -5.28
CA LEU A 145 10.21 -14.41 -4.80
C LEU A 145 9.93 -14.20 -3.31
N SER A 146 8.71 -14.51 -2.85
CA SER A 146 8.32 -14.33 -1.44
C SER A 146 9.09 -15.27 -0.53
N ASN A 147 9.27 -16.54 -0.94
CA ASN A 147 10.07 -17.51 -0.20
C ASN A 147 11.55 -17.10 -0.07
N ALA A 148 12.12 -16.42 -1.07
CA ALA A 148 13.51 -16.01 -1.01
C ALA A 148 13.78 -14.94 0.07
N VAL A 149 12.76 -14.16 0.46
CA VAL A 149 12.89 -13.04 1.41
C VAL A 149 11.97 -13.21 2.63
N ASP A 150 11.61 -14.44 2.95
CA ASP A 150 10.78 -14.79 4.11
C ASP A 150 9.50 -13.97 4.24
N VAL A 151 8.83 -13.73 3.11
CA VAL A 151 7.50 -13.13 3.07
C VAL A 151 6.46 -14.25 2.95
N PRO A 152 5.50 -14.36 3.90
CA PRO A 152 4.41 -15.32 3.77
C PRO A 152 3.59 -15.09 2.50
N TYR A 153 3.11 -16.17 1.89
CA TYR A 153 2.33 -16.09 0.65
C TYR A 153 1.31 -17.22 0.54
N PHE A 154 0.27 -16.98 -0.26
CA PHE A 154 -0.69 -18.02 -0.65
C PHE A 154 -0.24 -18.71 -1.95
N LYS A 155 -0.32 -20.04 -1.95
CA LYS A 155 0.00 -20.83 -3.15
C LYS A 155 -1.09 -20.65 -4.19
N ASN A 156 -0.69 -20.34 -5.42
CA ASN A 156 -1.58 -20.13 -6.55
C ASN A 156 -1.34 -21.20 -7.61
N THR A 157 -2.41 -21.83 -8.08
CA THR A 157 -2.40 -22.81 -9.18
C THR A 157 -3.32 -22.34 -10.29
N LEU A 158 -2.83 -22.31 -11.53
CA LEU A 158 -3.66 -21.98 -12.69
C LEU A 158 -4.54 -23.18 -13.04
N VAL A 159 -5.86 -22.98 -13.05
CA VAL A 159 -6.84 -24.03 -13.36
C VAL A 159 -7.98 -23.47 -14.20
N TYR A 160 -8.67 -24.34 -14.93
CA TYR A 160 -9.89 -24.00 -15.66
C TYR A 160 -11.11 -24.64 -15.02
N ILE A 161 -12.15 -23.84 -14.80
CA ILE A 161 -13.43 -24.30 -14.27
C ILE A 161 -14.39 -24.54 -15.44
N PRO A 162 -14.75 -25.80 -15.75
CA PRO A 162 -15.75 -26.09 -16.77
C PRO A 162 -17.15 -25.68 -16.29
N ASP A 163 -18.07 -25.46 -17.23
CA ASP A 163 -19.47 -25.29 -16.90
C ASP A 163 -20.06 -26.55 -16.24
N GLY A 164 -20.84 -26.37 -15.17
CA GLY A 164 -21.46 -27.48 -14.46
C GLY A 164 -22.37 -27.06 -13.31
N PRO A 165 -23.31 -27.94 -12.89
CA PRO A 165 -24.28 -27.64 -11.83
C PRO A 165 -23.64 -27.45 -10.44
N ALA A 166 -22.43 -27.98 -10.23
CA ALA A 166 -21.68 -27.82 -8.97
C ALA A 166 -21.38 -26.36 -8.61
N LEU A 167 -21.39 -25.45 -9.59
CA LEU A 167 -21.25 -24.02 -9.38
C LEU A 167 -22.47 -23.35 -8.74
N LYS A 168 -23.62 -24.03 -8.70
CA LYS A 168 -24.89 -23.54 -8.11
C LYS A 168 -25.24 -22.12 -8.59
N GLU A 169 -25.64 -21.22 -7.70
CA GLU A 169 -25.94 -19.82 -8.01
C GLU A 169 -24.77 -19.02 -8.61
N PHE A 170 -23.53 -19.52 -8.49
CA PHE A 170 -22.33 -18.85 -9.03
C PHE A 170 -22.04 -19.22 -10.49
N ARG A 171 -22.75 -20.21 -11.06
CA ARG A 171 -22.59 -20.68 -12.44
C ARG A 171 -22.59 -19.56 -13.49
N PRO A 172 -23.46 -18.53 -13.45
CA PRO A 172 -23.45 -17.46 -14.45
C PRO A 172 -22.16 -16.64 -14.50
N LYS A 173 -21.35 -16.65 -13.42
CA LYS A 173 -20.12 -15.86 -13.30
C LYS A 173 -18.84 -16.69 -13.44
N PHE A 174 -18.92 -18.00 -13.18
CA PHE A 174 -17.76 -18.90 -13.07
C PHE A 174 -17.83 -20.13 -13.99
N ASN A 175 -18.77 -20.19 -14.94
CA ASN A 175 -18.72 -21.21 -15.98
C ASN A 175 -17.58 -20.92 -16.97
N ASN A 176 -16.93 -21.98 -17.47
CA ASN A 176 -15.97 -21.93 -18.57
C ASN A 176 -14.86 -20.87 -18.43
N ILE A 177 -14.29 -20.73 -17.23
CA ILE A 177 -13.40 -19.62 -16.89
C ILE A 177 -12.02 -20.10 -16.41
N LEU A 178 -10.99 -19.36 -16.80
CA LEU A 178 -9.63 -19.52 -16.30
C LEU A 178 -9.47 -18.76 -14.97
N VAL A 179 -9.00 -19.46 -13.93
CA VAL A 179 -8.82 -18.90 -12.59
C VAL A 179 -7.46 -19.24 -12.00
N LEU A 180 -7.00 -18.38 -11.09
CA LEU A 180 -6.00 -18.72 -10.09
C LEU A 180 -6.73 -19.34 -8.89
N MET A 181 -6.44 -20.60 -8.61
CA MET A 181 -6.86 -21.31 -7.41
C MET A 181 -5.83 -21.06 -6.31
N GLU A 182 -6.24 -20.28 -5.32
CA GLU A 182 -5.44 -19.87 -4.17
C GLU A 182 -5.81 -20.69 -2.94
N GLU A 183 -4.83 -21.36 -2.34
CA GLU A 183 -4.99 -22.08 -1.07
C GLU A 183 -4.99 -21.06 0.08
N LYS A 184 -6.08 -20.97 0.87
CA LYS A 184 -6.16 -20.06 2.03
C LYS A 184 -5.49 -20.64 3.28
N GLU A 185 -4.36 -21.28 3.06
CA GLU A 185 -3.41 -21.74 4.06
C GLU A 185 -2.04 -21.15 3.70
N PRO A 186 -1.53 -20.18 4.47
CA PRO A 186 -0.33 -19.47 4.08
C PRO A 186 0.92 -20.35 4.20
N SER A 187 1.85 -20.15 3.26
CA SER A 187 3.19 -20.75 3.29
C SER A 187 4.20 -19.79 3.91
N GLY A 188 5.30 -20.31 4.45
CA GLY A 188 6.37 -19.51 5.05
C GLY A 188 6.18 -19.17 6.53
N ILE A 189 5.18 -19.78 7.19
CA ILE A 189 4.94 -19.62 8.63
C ILE A 189 5.04 -21.00 9.29
N ALA A 190 5.86 -21.12 10.33
CA ALA A 190 5.98 -22.36 11.10
C ALA A 190 4.67 -22.63 11.84
N LYS A 191 4.06 -23.80 11.62
CA LYS A 191 2.86 -24.21 12.33
C LYS A 191 3.19 -24.41 13.82
N GLN A 192 2.38 -23.83 14.70
CA GLN A 192 2.45 -24.21 16.11
C GLN A 192 1.90 -25.63 16.28
N LYS A 193 2.49 -26.41 17.20
CA LYS A 193 2.17 -27.84 17.40
C LYS A 193 0.72 -28.09 17.85
N ASP A 194 0.06 -27.09 18.41
CA ASP A 194 -1.32 -27.16 18.90
C ASP A 194 -2.24 -26.32 18.00
N ASP A 195 -2.52 -26.83 16.79
CA ASP A 195 -3.27 -26.17 15.72
C ASP A 195 -4.75 -25.89 16.10
N LYS A 196 -5.00 -24.86 16.91
CA LYS A 196 -6.20 -24.03 16.68
C LYS A 196 -5.96 -23.27 15.38
N LYS A 197 -6.77 -23.53 14.35
CA LYS A 197 -6.75 -22.74 13.11
C LYS A 197 -6.99 -21.27 13.47
N GLU A 198 -5.93 -20.48 13.60
CA GLU A 198 -6.06 -19.05 13.85
C GLU A 198 -6.74 -18.39 12.65
N LYS A 199 -7.76 -17.58 12.93
CA LYS A 199 -8.54 -16.89 11.90
C LYS A 199 -7.66 -15.81 11.25
N LEU A 200 -7.55 -15.84 9.93
CA LEU A 200 -6.97 -14.73 9.16
C LEU A 200 -7.86 -13.49 9.29
N LEU A 201 -7.26 -12.37 9.67
CA LEU A 201 -7.95 -11.09 9.83
C LEU A 201 -7.76 -10.22 8.60
N SER A 202 -8.80 -9.47 8.23
CA SER A 202 -8.65 -8.31 7.36
C SER A 202 -7.92 -7.18 8.10
N THR A 203 -7.37 -6.21 7.35
CA THR A 203 -6.70 -5.05 7.96
C THR A 203 -7.60 -4.28 8.94
N ASN A 204 -8.90 -4.13 8.65
CA ASN A 204 -9.83 -3.44 9.55
C ASN A 204 -10.10 -4.23 10.84
N GLU A 205 -10.20 -5.57 10.75
CA GLU A 205 -10.30 -6.43 11.94
C GLU A 205 -9.01 -6.34 12.77
N LEU A 206 -7.83 -6.38 12.14
CA LEU A 206 -6.57 -6.21 12.85
C LEU A 206 -6.49 -4.85 13.56
N ILE A 207 -6.88 -3.76 12.90
CA ILE A 207 -6.86 -2.43 13.53
C ILE A 207 -7.75 -2.42 14.78
N TYR A 208 -8.93 -3.04 14.72
CA TYR A 208 -9.79 -3.18 15.89
C TYR A 208 -9.07 -3.95 17.03
N GLU A 209 -8.38 -5.05 16.73
CA GLU A 209 -7.61 -5.81 17.72
C GLU A 209 -6.45 -4.98 18.31
N LEU A 210 -5.71 -4.22 17.48
CA LEU A 210 -4.60 -3.37 17.93
C LEU A 210 -5.06 -2.18 18.77
N THR A 211 -6.20 -1.60 18.43
CA THR A 211 -6.76 -0.44 19.14
C THR A 211 -7.33 -0.82 20.50
N ASN A 212 -7.84 -2.04 20.69
CA ASN A 212 -8.50 -2.42 21.94
C ASN A 212 -7.63 -3.20 22.94
N ASP A 213 -6.42 -3.62 22.57
CA ASP A 213 -5.52 -4.35 23.48
C ASP A 213 -4.05 -4.04 23.15
N ASN A 214 -3.37 -3.35 24.06
CA ASN A 214 -1.97 -2.96 23.90
C ASN A 214 -0.98 -4.13 24.01
N ARG A 215 -1.43 -5.37 24.26
CA ARG A 215 -0.59 -6.58 24.13
C ARG A 215 -0.51 -7.07 22.69
N ASN A 216 -1.38 -6.57 21.82
CA ASN A 216 -1.37 -6.88 20.40
C ASN A 216 -0.35 -6.00 19.69
N THR A 217 0.47 -6.60 18.82
CA THR A 217 1.47 -5.85 18.04
C THR A 217 1.62 -6.42 16.65
N VAL A 218 2.19 -5.62 15.75
CA VAL A 218 2.53 -6.04 14.39
C VAL A 218 4.04 -6.18 14.27
N ASP A 219 4.50 -7.28 13.67
CA ASP A 219 5.89 -7.42 13.28
C ASP A 219 6.20 -6.49 12.09
N GLN A 220 6.70 -5.28 12.36
CA GLN A 220 6.95 -4.28 11.32
C GLN A 220 8.07 -4.71 10.34
N LEU A 221 8.99 -5.59 10.75
CA LEU A 221 10.00 -6.13 9.85
C LEU A 221 9.39 -7.01 8.75
N SER A 222 8.41 -7.85 9.08
CA SER A 222 7.64 -8.64 8.11
C SER A 222 6.88 -7.75 7.12
N VAL A 223 6.27 -6.66 7.62
CA VAL A 223 5.65 -5.65 6.77
C VAL A 223 6.68 -5.04 5.84
N LEU A 224 7.84 -4.62 6.35
CA LEU A 224 8.90 -4.02 5.54
C LEU A 224 9.37 -4.98 4.43
N ARG A 225 9.64 -6.25 4.74
CA ARG A 225 10.02 -7.27 3.73
C ARG A 225 8.98 -7.40 2.64
N ALA A 226 7.70 -7.48 3.01
CA ALA A 226 6.61 -7.55 2.05
C ALA A 226 6.53 -6.29 1.17
N ARG A 227 6.69 -5.10 1.75
CA ARG A 227 6.66 -3.82 1.00
C ARG A 227 7.88 -3.63 0.11
N LEU A 228 9.05 -4.11 0.52
CA LEU A 228 10.24 -4.18 -0.34
C LEU A 228 9.98 -5.08 -1.54
N LEU A 229 9.39 -6.26 -1.33
CA LEU A 229 9.02 -7.16 -2.41
C LEU A 229 8.05 -6.50 -3.40
N ASP A 230 6.95 -5.91 -2.89
CA ASP A 230 5.96 -5.22 -3.71
C ASP A 230 6.59 -4.10 -4.55
N ASN A 231 7.50 -3.30 -3.97
CA ASN A 231 8.22 -2.24 -4.69
C ASN A 231 9.24 -2.79 -5.71
N PHE A 232 9.84 -3.94 -5.42
CA PHE A 232 10.80 -4.59 -6.32
C PHE A 232 10.11 -5.10 -7.59
N VAL A 233 8.95 -5.75 -7.47
CA VAL A 233 8.13 -6.19 -8.61
C VAL A 233 7.25 -5.07 -9.19
N MET A 234 7.27 -3.90 -8.56
CA MET A 234 6.43 -2.73 -8.85
C MET A 234 4.94 -3.05 -8.91
N ASP A 235 4.46 -3.72 -7.88
CA ASP A 235 3.02 -3.83 -7.59
C ASP A 235 2.51 -2.49 -7.06
N PHE A 236 1.66 -1.82 -7.85
CA PHE A 236 1.21 -0.46 -7.57
C PHE A 236 -0.05 -0.39 -6.71
N ASP A 237 -0.82 -1.48 -6.60
CA ASP A 237 -2.14 -1.49 -5.97
C ASP A 237 -2.06 -2.11 -4.58
N ARG A 238 -1.38 -1.44 -3.64
CA ARG A 238 -1.10 -1.98 -2.31
C ARG A 238 -1.88 -1.25 -1.20
N HIS A 239 -3.20 -1.20 -1.34
CA HIS A 239 -4.11 -0.65 -0.32
C HIS A 239 -4.50 -1.70 0.74
N GLU A 240 -5.25 -1.29 1.75
CA GLU A 240 -5.54 -2.05 2.97
C GLU A 240 -6.23 -3.40 2.75
N ASP A 241 -7.04 -3.53 1.69
CA ASP A 241 -7.77 -4.76 1.40
C ASP A 241 -6.88 -5.84 0.77
N GLN A 242 -5.66 -5.47 0.36
CA GLN A 242 -4.68 -6.38 -0.26
C GLN A 242 -3.80 -7.08 0.76
N TRP A 243 -4.26 -7.14 2.01
CA TRP A 243 -3.56 -7.73 3.14
C TRP A 243 -4.53 -8.55 3.98
N GLU A 244 -4.09 -9.75 4.33
CA GLU A 244 -4.62 -10.54 5.42
C GLU A 244 -3.56 -10.60 6.54
N TRP A 245 -3.98 -10.94 7.75
CA TRP A 245 -3.11 -10.93 8.93
C TRP A 245 -3.29 -12.20 9.74
N LEU A 246 -2.17 -12.79 10.15
CA LEU A 246 -2.15 -13.97 11.01
C LEU A 246 -1.60 -13.58 12.36
N GLY A 247 -2.40 -13.81 13.40
CA GLY A 247 -1.96 -13.71 14.78
C GLY A 247 -1.14 -14.93 15.18
N VAL A 248 -0.18 -14.71 16.07
CA VAL A 248 0.60 -15.76 16.72
C VAL A 248 0.75 -15.38 18.18
N ASP A 249 0.24 -16.22 19.07
CA ASP A 249 0.45 -16.06 20.51
C ASP A 249 1.93 -16.31 20.87
N SER A 250 2.52 -15.37 21.61
CA SER A 250 3.92 -15.42 22.04
C SER A 250 4.09 -14.70 23.39
N ALA A 251 4.44 -15.46 24.43
CA ALA A 251 4.76 -14.94 25.77
C ALA A 251 3.70 -13.97 26.36
N GLY A 252 2.41 -14.30 26.22
CA GLY A 252 1.31 -13.48 26.75
C GLY A 252 0.99 -12.23 25.91
N ARG A 253 1.54 -12.14 24.70
CA ARG A 253 1.23 -11.14 23.67
C ARG A 253 0.80 -11.83 22.39
N LYS A 254 0.13 -11.08 21.52
CA LYS A 254 -0.22 -11.57 20.18
C LYS A 254 0.52 -10.75 19.13
N ILE A 255 1.34 -11.42 18.33
CA ILE A 255 2.12 -10.80 17.26
C ILE A 255 1.44 -11.11 15.93
N TYR A 256 1.11 -10.07 15.18
CA TYR A 256 0.49 -10.18 13.88
C TYR A 256 1.51 -10.04 12.75
N TYR A 257 1.48 -10.99 11.83
CA TYR A 257 2.33 -11.03 10.63
C TYR A 257 1.52 -10.66 9.39
N ALA A 258 2.14 -9.87 8.52
CA ALA A 258 1.52 -9.44 7.28
C ALA A 258 1.48 -10.57 6.25
N LEU A 259 0.30 -10.82 5.67
CA LEU A 259 0.12 -11.73 4.54
C LEU A 259 -0.40 -10.94 3.33
N PRO A 260 0.50 -10.57 2.41
CA PRO A 260 0.11 -9.94 1.17
C PRO A 260 -0.83 -10.84 0.38
N ASN A 261 -1.97 -10.29 -0.01
CA ASN A 261 -2.92 -10.90 -0.92
C ASN A 261 -2.98 -10.07 -2.22
N ASP A 262 -3.60 -10.65 -3.26
CA ASP A 262 -3.95 -10.00 -4.53
C ASP A 262 -2.80 -9.23 -5.19
N ARG A 263 -1.80 -9.97 -5.68
CA ARG A 263 -0.62 -9.41 -6.35
C ARG A 263 -0.76 -9.42 -7.87
N ASP A 264 -1.92 -9.00 -8.36
CA ASP A 264 -2.29 -9.09 -9.77
C ASP A 264 -1.80 -7.91 -10.63
N GLN A 265 -1.26 -6.86 -10.00
CA GLN A 265 -0.67 -5.69 -10.66
C GLN A 265 0.86 -5.70 -10.73
N VAL A 266 1.50 -6.82 -10.37
CA VAL A 266 2.95 -6.99 -10.53
C VAL A 266 3.36 -6.88 -12.00
N PHE A 267 4.54 -6.30 -12.25
CA PHE A 267 5.09 -6.12 -13.60
C PHE A 267 4.23 -5.27 -14.55
N TYR A 268 3.30 -4.45 -14.05
CA TYR A 268 2.45 -3.59 -14.88
C TYR A 268 3.25 -2.78 -15.92
N SER A 269 2.83 -2.81 -17.18
CA SER A 269 3.54 -2.15 -18.29
C SER A 269 2.86 -0.87 -18.77
N ASN A 270 3.61 0.03 -19.40
CA ASN A 270 3.03 1.26 -19.93
C ASN A 270 3.78 1.73 -21.19
N HIS A 271 3.34 1.26 -22.36
CA HIS A 271 4.01 1.53 -23.63
C HIS A 271 3.31 2.60 -24.49
N GLY A 272 1.99 2.78 -24.34
CA GLY A 272 1.18 3.68 -25.18
C GLY A 272 1.33 5.16 -24.84
N ILE A 273 0.97 6.03 -25.80
CA ILE A 273 1.02 7.49 -25.62
C ILE A 273 0.01 7.94 -24.56
N LEU A 274 -1.24 7.47 -24.66
CA LEU A 274 -2.29 7.79 -23.71
C LEU A 274 -1.96 7.22 -22.32
N SER A 275 -1.51 5.97 -22.26
CA SER A 275 -1.11 5.34 -21.00
C SER A 275 0.05 6.11 -20.32
N LYS A 276 1.04 6.61 -21.07
CA LYS A 276 2.13 7.43 -20.50
C LYS A 276 1.63 8.78 -19.96
N TRP A 277 0.64 9.38 -20.61
CA TRP A 277 0.02 10.62 -20.15
C TRP A 277 -0.80 10.40 -18.88
N VAL A 278 -1.62 9.35 -18.84
CA VAL A 278 -2.38 8.94 -17.63
C VAL A 278 -1.45 8.65 -16.46
N SER A 279 -0.30 8.02 -16.70
CA SER A 279 0.68 7.72 -15.65
C SER A 279 1.65 8.87 -15.35
N SER A 280 1.27 10.09 -15.71
CA SER A 280 1.99 11.30 -15.30
C SER A 280 1.90 11.50 -13.79
N LYS A 281 2.78 12.34 -13.23
CA LYS A 281 2.79 12.65 -11.79
C LYS A 281 1.47 13.26 -11.27
N THR A 282 0.67 13.77 -12.18
CA THR A 282 -0.52 14.57 -11.92
C THR A 282 -1.82 13.76 -11.91
N ILE A 283 -1.88 12.67 -12.68
CA ILE A 283 -3.13 11.92 -12.93
C ILE A 283 -3.12 10.62 -12.13
N LEU A 284 -2.29 9.64 -12.54
CA LEU A 284 -2.21 8.33 -11.90
C LEU A 284 -0.75 7.85 -11.76
N PRO A 285 0.08 8.54 -10.96
CA PRO A 285 1.53 8.28 -10.85
C PRO A 285 1.94 6.85 -10.45
N GLU A 286 1.07 6.14 -9.75
CA GLU A 286 1.24 4.74 -9.35
C GLU A 286 1.41 3.81 -10.57
N THR A 287 0.76 4.13 -11.70
CA THR A 287 0.81 3.34 -12.95
C THR A 287 2.02 3.66 -13.86
N GLN A 288 3.10 4.21 -13.31
CA GLN A 288 4.30 4.63 -14.08
C GLN A 288 5.01 3.53 -14.88
N GLY A 289 4.62 2.27 -14.68
CA GLY A 289 5.08 1.10 -15.43
C GLY A 289 6.38 0.52 -14.88
N PHE A 290 6.51 -0.79 -15.03
CA PHE A 290 7.61 -1.62 -14.58
C PHE A 290 8.93 -1.21 -15.23
N ARG A 291 9.95 -1.01 -14.40
CA ARG A 291 11.22 -0.38 -14.80
C ARG A 291 12.30 -0.63 -13.76
N LYS A 292 13.55 -0.50 -14.17
CA LYS A 292 14.73 -0.66 -13.30
C LYS A 292 14.86 0.39 -12.19
N LYS A 293 14.53 1.66 -12.45
CA LYS A 293 14.53 2.75 -11.46
C LYS A 293 13.16 3.44 -11.47
N ALA A 294 12.56 3.64 -10.31
CA ALA A 294 11.27 4.34 -10.23
C ALA A 294 11.41 5.78 -10.76
N LYS A 295 10.39 6.29 -11.47
CA LYS A 295 10.33 7.73 -11.83
C LYS A 295 10.17 8.58 -10.58
N ASP A 296 9.34 8.10 -9.66
CA ASP A 296 9.15 8.69 -8.33
C ASP A 296 8.56 7.62 -7.42
N ILE A 297 9.40 7.09 -6.53
CA ILE A 297 9.04 6.03 -5.57
C ILE A 297 7.98 6.49 -4.58
N ARG A 298 7.88 7.79 -4.30
CA ARG A 298 6.92 8.33 -3.33
C ARG A 298 5.51 8.27 -3.88
N THR A 299 5.32 8.79 -5.09
CA THR A 299 4.02 8.78 -5.75
C THR A 299 3.67 7.41 -6.33
N PHE A 300 4.66 6.53 -6.54
CA PHE A 300 4.41 5.12 -6.83
C PHE A 300 3.58 4.48 -5.71
N ASN A 301 4.01 4.66 -4.46
CA ASN A 301 3.35 4.12 -3.27
C ASN A 301 2.18 5.00 -2.79
N LYS A 302 1.47 5.68 -3.68
CA LYS A 302 0.30 6.50 -3.30
C LYS A 302 -0.85 5.61 -2.81
N ALA A 303 -1.07 4.44 -3.41
CA ALA A 303 -2.10 3.50 -2.96
C ALA A 303 -1.86 3.00 -1.52
N ALA A 304 -0.59 2.80 -1.14
CA ALA A 304 -0.18 2.34 0.19
C ALA A 304 0.00 3.48 1.21
N GLN A 305 -0.37 4.72 0.88
CA GLN A 305 0.02 5.90 1.66
C GLN A 305 -0.39 5.85 3.15
N ASN A 306 -1.55 5.28 3.45
CA ASN A 306 -2.08 5.20 4.81
C ASN A 306 -1.57 3.93 5.48
N PHE A 307 -1.55 2.81 4.74
CA PHE A 307 -1.01 1.53 5.19
C PHE A 307 0.44 1.65 5.68
N ASP A 308 1.34 2.14 4.83
CA ASP A 308 2.78 2.24 5.14
C ASP A 308 3.03 3.23 6.31
N ARG A 309 2.21 4.28 6.43
CA ARG A 309 2.30 5.26 7.54
C ARG A 309 1.74 4.76 8.87
N PHE A 310 0.95 3.70 8.85
CA PHE A 310 0.41 3.08 10.06
C PHE A 310 1.32 1.95 10.54
N PHE A 311 1.79 1.09 9.63
CA PHE A 311 2.51 -0.13 9.99
C PHE A 311 4.05 -0.02 9.96
N LEU A 312 4.65 1.05 9.42
CA LEU A 312 6.12 1.21 9.32
C LEU A 312 6.63 2.45 10.10
N THR A 313 6.10 2.64 11.31
CA THR A 313 6.38 3.81 12.15
C THR A 313 7.56 3.60 13.11
N GLY A 314 7.90 2.36 13.47
CA GLY A 314 8.89 2.04 14.52
C GLY A 314 10.31 1.83 14.00
N LEU A 315 10.46 1.40 12.75
CA LEU A 315 11.77 1.07 12.19
C LEU A 315 12.64 2.31 11.93
N SER A 316 13.91 2.22 12.33
CA SER A 316 14.96 3.20 12.10
C SER A 316 15.51 3.17 10.67
N GLU A 317 16.30 4.19 10.32
CA GLU A 317 16.96 4.27 9.00
C GLU A 317 17.93 3.10 8.79
N ASN A 318 18.63 2.70 9.85
CA ASN A 318 19.58 1.58 9.81
C ASN A 318 18.86 0.25 9.62
N GLU A 319 17.75 0.01 10.34
CA GLU A 319 16.94 -1.21 10.15
C GLU A 319 16.39 -1.29 8.72
N TRP A 320 15.92 -0.16 8.16
CA TRP A 320 15.53 -0.09 6.75
C TRP A 320 16.69 -0.43 5.81
N SER A 321 17.86 0.19 5.99
CA SER A 321 19.02 -0.06 5.14
C SER A 321 19.47 -1.53 5.22
N THR A 322 19.58 -2.09 6.41
CA THR A 322 19.96 -3.50 6.62
C THR A 322 18.97 -4.42 5.95
N GLN A 323 17.66 -4.21 6.16
CA GLN A 323 16.64 -5.07 5.56
C GLN A 323 16.62 -4.96 4.02
N ILE A 324 16.94 -3.80 3.46
CA ILE A 324 17.11 -3.62 2.01
C ILE A 324 18.31 -4.42 1.49
N ASP A 325 19.44 -4.39 2.21
CA ASP A 325 20.65 -5.11 1.80
C ASP A 325 20.43 -6.63 1.85
N GLU A 326 19.81 -7.14 2.91
CA GLU A 326 19.39 -8.54 3.03
C GLU A 326 18.45 -8.94 1.90
N PHE A 327 17.45 -8.12 1.61
CA PHE A 327 16.50 -8.35 0.51
C PHE A 327 17.22 -8.44 -0.84
N LEU A 328 18.16 -7.54 -1.12
CA LEU A 328 18.91 -7.54 -2.38
C LEU A 328 19.85 -8.74 -2.52
N ASN A 329 20.46 -9.19 -1.41
CA ASN A 329 21.30 -10.38 -1.39
C ASN A 329 20.51 -11.66 -1.67
N ALA A 330 19.29 -11.75 -1.15
CA ALA A 330 18.38 -12.87 -1.40
C ALA A 330 17.82 -12.90 -2.83
N MET A 331 17.63 -11.75 -3.46
CA MET A 331 17.11 -11.61 -4.83
C MET A 331 18.17 -11.91 -5.90
N THR A 332 18.75 -13.10 -5.87
CA THR A 332 19.79 -13.56 -6.81
C THR A 332 19.25 -13.72 -8.25
N ASP A 333 20.14 -13.84 -9.23
CA ASP A 333 19.76 -14.09 -10.62
C ASP A 333 18.95 -15.37 -10.77
N SER A 334 19.37 -16.45 -10.11
CA SER A 334 18.69 -17.74 -10.14
C SER A 334 17.29 -17.68 -9.51
N VAL A 335 17.11 -16.92 -8.42
CA VAL A 335 15.79 -16.70 -7.82
C VAL A 335 14.86 -15.97 -8.79
N ILE A 336 15.36 -14.92 -9.44
CA ILE A 336 14.60 -14.13 -10.42
C ILE A 336 14.21 -14.97 -11.64
N GLU A 337 15.13 -15.77 -12.18
CA GLU A 337 14.89 -16.68 -13.30
C GLU A 337 13.89 -17.78 -12.92
N SER A 338 14.11 -18.43 -11.79
CA SER A 338 13.21 -19.48 -11.27
C SER A 338 11.79 -18.96 -11.03
N ALA A 339 11.64 -17.69 -10.66
CA ALA A 339 10.34 -17.06 -10.52
C ALA A 339 9.63 -16.87 -11.87
N MET A 340 10.37 -16.57 -12.94
CA MET A 340 9.82 -16.47 -14.29
C MET A 340 9.45 -17.85 -14.85
N ASP A 341 10.19 -18.90 -14.50
CA ASP A 341 9.93 -20.27 -14.93
C ASP A 341 8.61 -20.85 -14.39
N LYS A 342 8.01 -20.22 -13.37
CA LYS A 342 6.68 -20.57 -12.86
C LYS A 342 5.53 -20.13 -13.75
N GLN A 343 5.79 -19.29 -14.75
CA GLN A 343 4.79 -18.89 -15.73
C GLN A 343 4.45 -20.05 -16.69
N PRO A 344 3.27 -20.07 -17.31
CA PRO A 344 2.93 -21.06 -18.33
C PRO A 344 4.01 -21.14 -19.42
N LYS A 345 4.42 -22.35 -19.81
CA LYS A 345 5.53 -22.56 -20.76
C LYS A 345 5.31 -21.83 -22.09
N GLU A 346 4.06 -21.77 -22.55
CA GLU A 346 3.67 -21.15 -23.82
C GLU A 346 3.91 -19.64 -23.86
N ILE A 347 3.89 -18.96 -22.70
CA ILE A 347 4.07 -17.50 -22.62
C ILE A 347 5.50 -17.07 -22.31
N GLN A 348 6.35 -17.96 -21.79
CA GLN A 348 7.71 -17.61 -21.34
C GLN A 348 8.55 -16.99 -22.46
N LYS A 349 8.32 -17.39 -23.72
CA LYS A 349 8.96 -16.84 -24.93
C LYS A 349 8.71 -15.35 -25.18
N TYR A 350 7.74 -14.73 -24.47
CA TYR A 350 7.38 -13.33 -24.65
C TYR A 350 8.15 -12.43 -23.66
N SER A 351 7.50 -11.94 -22.60
CA SER A 351 8.12 -10.92 -21.73
C SER A 351 8.93 -11.46 -20.55
N ALA A 352 9.00 -12.78 -20.32
CA ALA A 352 9.63 -13.35 -19.12
C ALA A 352 11.11 -12.93 -18.98
N GLU A 353 11.91 -13.07 -20.04
CA GLU A 353 13.32 -12.67 -20.04
C GLU A 353 13.48 -11.16 -19.81
N LYS A 354 12.62 -10.34 -20.45
CA LYS A 354 12.63 -8.88 -20.26
C LYS A 354 12.30 -8.50 -18.82
N ILE A 355 11.36 -9.21 -18.19
CA ILE A 355 11.00 -8.99 -16.78
C ILE A 355 12.18 -9.34 -15.89
N ALA A 356 12.77 -10.53 -16.06
CA ALA A 356 13.95 -10.97 -15.32
C ALA A 356 15.11 -9.99 -15.46
N SER A 357 15.47 -9.59 -16.68
CA SER A 357 16.52 -8.61 -16.96
C SER A 357 16.27 -7.27 -16.27
N THR A 358 15.00 -6.82 -16.23
CA THR A 358 14.62 -5.58 -15.55
C THR A 358 14.78 -5.69 -14.03
N LEU A 359 14.38 -6.81 -13.42
CA LEU A 359 14.58 -7.06 -11.98
C LEU A 359 16.08 -7.12 -11.61
N LYS A 360 16.89 -7.81 -12.40
CA LYS A 360 18.35 -7.86 -12.21
C LYS A 360 18.98 -6.46 -12.26
N GLN A 361 18.61 -5.64 -13.25
CA GLN A 361 19.07 -4.26 -13.35
C GLN A 361 18.55 -3.37 -12.22
N LYS A 362 17.33 -3.62 -11.73
CA LYS A 362 16.70 -2.84 -10.65
C LYS A 362 17.51 -2.88 -9.36
N ARG A 363 18.17 -4.00 -9.05
CA ARG A 363 19.02 -4.13 -7.84
C ARG A 363 20.04 -2.99 -7.69
N ARG A 364 20.53 -2.42 -8.80
CA ARG A 364 21.48 -1.28 -8.80
C ARG A 364 20.90 0.03 -8.26
N TYR A 365 19.59 0.22 -8.34
CA TYR A 365 18.92 1.47 -7.98
C TYR A 365 18.00 1.33 -6.76
N PHE A 366 17.64 0.10 -6.41
CA PHE A 366 16.58 -0.20 -5.47
C PHE A 366 16.84 0.38 -4.07
N LYS A 367 18.08 0.30 -3.57
CA LYS A 367 18.44 0.87 -2.26
C LYS A 367 18.22 2.38 -2.21
N GLU A 368 18.66 3.11 -3.23
CA GLU A 368 18.46 4.56 -3.32
C GLU A 368 16.95 4.91 -3.33
N ASP A 369 16.16 4.18 -4.12
CA ASP A 369 14.71 4.38 -4.21
C ASP A 369 14.03 4.12 -2.86
N MET A 370 14.35 3.01 -2.17
CA MET A 370 13.70 2.67 -0.90
C MET A 370 14.14 3.55 0.26
N MET A 371 15.40 3.99 0.32
CA MET A 371 15.85 4.97 1.33
C MET A 371 15.21 6.34 1.12
N ARG A 372 14.98 6.74 -0.15
CA ARG A 372 14.20 7.94 -0.47
C ARG A 372 12.76 7.80 0.01
N TYR A 373 12.18 6.61 -0.09
CA TYR A 373 10.84 6.33 0.41
C TYR A 373 10.76 6.36 1.94
N TYR A 374 11.73 5.74 2.65
CA TYR A 374 11.86 5.83 4.11
C TYR A 374 11.86 7.28 4.61
N ARG A 375 12.68 8.15 4.02
CA ARG A 375 12.77 9.56 4.42
C ARG A 375 11.47 10.32 4.14
N PHE A 376 10.74 9.95 3.09
CA PHE A 376 9.43 10.50 2.78
C PHE A 376 8.36 10.09 3.80
N LEU A 377 8.34 8.81 4.22
CA LEU A 377 7.48 8.35 5.29
C LEU A 377 7.84 9.03 6.62
N SER A 378 9.14 9.09 6.94
CA SER A 378 9.66 9.61 8.21
C SER A 378 9.59 11.12 8.37
N ASN A 379 9.20 11.86 7.32
CA ASN A 379 9.05 13.32 7.40
C ASN A 379 7.95 13.75 8.39
N THR A 380 6.86 12.98 8.47
CA THR A 380 5.78 13.15 9.43
C THR A 380 5.34 11.79 9.92
N VAL A 381 5.48 11.53 11.21
CA VAL A 381 5.17 10.23 11.82
C VAL A 381 4.05 10.40 12.83
N SER A 382 3.02 9.56 12.70
CA SER A 382 1.97 9.44 13.71
C SER A 382 2.24 8.18 14.53
N ILE A 383 2.42 8.34 15.83
CA ILE A 383 2.52 7.26 16.82
C ILE A 383 1.16 7.22 17.50
N VAL A 384 0.52 6.06 17.51
CA VAL A 384 -0.86 5.90 17.97
C VAL A 384 -0.85 4.84 19.08
N GLY A 385 -1.40 5.18 20.23
CA GLY A 385 -1.67 4.28 21.34
C GLY A 385 -2.89 3.40 21.09
N THR A 386 -3.52 2.98 22.16
CA THR A 386 -4.70 2.12 22.18
C THR A 386 -5.81 2.76 23.00
N ASN A 387 -6.93 2.07 23.18
CA ASN A 387 -7.98 2.48 24.09
C ASN A 387 -7.68 2.08 25.56
N GLU A 388 -6.45 1.65 25.84
CA GLU A 388 -5.94 1.37 27.18
C GLU A 388 -4.92 2.44 27.60
N ARG A 389 -4.42 2.33 28.84
CA ARG A 389 -3.55 3.37 29.43
C ARG A 389 -2.10 3.16 29.03
N GLU A 390 -1.52 4.18 28.42
CA GLU A 390 -0.12 4.19 28.02
C GLU A 390 0.67 5.38 28.58
N GLN A 391 1.98 5.17 28.76
CA GLN A 391 2.93 6.25 29.00
C GLN A 391 3.76 6.51 27.75
N PHE A 392 3.62 7.71 27.19
CA PHE A 392 4.43 8.25 26.12
C PHE A 392 5.57 9.06 26.70
N SER A 393 6.80 8.55 26.59
CA SER A 393 8.01 9.21 27.08
C SER A 393 8.77 9.84 25.91
N ILE A 394 8.94 11.16 25.95
CA ILE A 394 9.58 11.96 24.90
C ILE A 394 10.84 12.61 25.47
N ALA A 395 12.00 12.15 25.00
CA ALA A 395 13.29 12.73 25.35
C ALA A 395 13.85 13.53 24.17
N LYS A 396 14.00 14.85 24.35
CA LYS A 396 14.50 15.75 23.32
C LYS A 396 15.96 16.10 23.58
N LYS A 397 16.76 16.01 22.52
CA LYS A 397 18.12 16.56 22.46
C LYS A 397 18.24 17.41 21.19
N GLU A 398 19.32 18.18 21.07
CA GLU A 398 19.53 19.09 19.95
C GLU A 398 19.35 18.41 18.57
N ASN A 399 19.92 17.21 18.42
CA ASN A 399 19.99 16.48 17.15
C ASN A 399 19.15 15.19 17.12
N GLU A 400 18.36 14.92 18.16
CA GLU A 400 17.53 13.72 18.20
C GLU A 400 16.31 13.89 19.10
N VAL A 401 15.22 13.20 18.77
CA VAL A 401 14.06 13.04 19.66
C VAL A 401 13.79 11.56 19.80
N SER A 402 13.91 11.02 21.01
CA SER A 402 13.53 9.65 21.32
C SER A 402 12.10 9.61 21.85
N VAL A 403 11.30 8.69 21.31
CA VAL A 403 9.94 8.41 21.78
C VAL A 403 9.86 6.94 22.17
N VAL A 404 9.43 6.71 23.41
CA VAL A 404 9.16 5.38 23.95
C VAL A 404 7.72 5.33 24.41
N VAL A 405 6.98 4.29 24.03
CA VAL A 405 5.62 4.04 24.52
C VAL A 405 5.63 2.77 25.36
N ASN A 406 5.13 2.87 26.58
CA ASN A 406 5.03 1.74 27.50
C ASN A 406 3.58 1.57 27.97
N ARG A 407 3.19 0.32 28.21
CA ARG A 407 1.93 -0.01 28.85
C ARG A 407 1.96 0.35 30.33
N ILE A 408 0.85 0.91 30.82
CA ILE A 408 0.59 1.06 32.25
C ILE A 408 -0.29 -0.12 32.69
N ASP A 409 0.15 -0.87 33.71
CA ASP A 409 -0.65 -1.98 34.23
C ASP A 409 -1.81 -1.52 35.12
N SER A 410 -2.66 -2.45 35.54
CA SER A 410 -3.80 -2.16 36.41
C SER A 410 -3.43 -1.59 37.78
N ALA A 411 -2.19 -1.79 38.24
CA ALA A 411 -1.67 -1.20 39.48
C ALA A 411 -1.07 0.21 39.26
N GLY A 412 -1.05 0.71 38.02
CA GLY A 412 -0.51 2.03 37.67
C GLY A 412 1.01 2.03 37.43
N ASN A 413 1.65 0.86 37.34
CA ASN A 413 3.08 0.75 37.11
C ASN A 413 3.40 0.64 35.62
N ILE A 414 4.55 1.17 35.22
CA ILE A 414 5.10 0.96 33.87
C ILE A 414 5.49 -0.52 33.73
N SER A 415 4.96 -1.18 32.70
CA SER A 415 5.18 -2.61 32.49
C SER A 415 6.01 -2.89 31.22
N SER A 416 5.35 -3.07 30.07
CA SER A 416 5.98 -3.49 28.82
C SER A 416 6.14 -2.35 27.81
N LYS A 417 7.28 -2.33 27.11
CA LYS A 417 7.53 -1.44 25.97
C LYS A 417 6.76 -1.90 24.74
N LEU A 418 5.99 -0.97 24.16
CA LEU A 418 5.14 -1.15 22.98
C LEU A 418 5.79 -0.58 21.71
N TYR A 419 6.52 0.52 21.86
CA TYR A 419 7.14 1.26 20.76
C TYR A 419 8.41 1.94 21.24
N GLU A 420 9.41 2.02 20.36
CA GLU A 420 10.60 2.84 20.56
C GLU A 420 11.13 3.32 19.22
N ARG A 421 11.41 4.62 19.10
CA ARG A 421 12.13 5.16 17.96
C ARG A 421 12.83 6.46 18.31
N THR A 422 14.02 6.63 17.75
CA THR A 422 14.75 7.90 17.76
C THR A 422 14.65 8.57 16.39
N PHE A 423 14.31 9.86 16.38
CA PHE A 423 14.05 10.67 15.20
C PHE A 423 15.13 11.73 14.98
N ASP A 424 15.62 11.82 13.76
CA ASP A 424 16.55 12.86 13.29
C ASP A 424 15.77 14.10 12.82
N PRO A 425 15.97 15.30 13.41
CA PRO A 425 15.37 16.56 12.97
C PRO A 425 15.73 16.97 11.52
N GLY A 426 16.80 16.43 10.95
CA GLY A 426 17.17 16.54 9.54
C GLY A 426 16.13 15.91 8.61
N ILE A 427 15.52 14.80 9.04
CA ILE A 427 14.55 14.01 8.26
C ILE A 427 13.12 14.30 8.71
N THR A 428 12.85 14.13 10.01
CA THR A 428 11.53 14.25 10.62
C THR A 428 11.25 15.71 10.97
N LYS A 429 10.09 16.21 10.54
CA LYS A 429 9.67 17.60 10.79
C LYS A 429 8.49 17.69 11.76
N GLU A 430 7.72 16.61 11.89
CA GLU A 430 6.57 16.54 12.76
C GLU A 430 6.38 15.13 13.32
N ILE A 431 6.17 15.03 14.63
CA ILE A 431 5.73 13.82 15.32
C ILE A 431 4.34 14.12 15.90
N ARG A 432 3.39 13.23 15.65
CA ARG A 432 2.03 13.30 16.20
C ARG A 432 1.83 12.07 17.07
N ILE A 433 1.61 12.27 18.36
CA ILE A 433 1.41 11.20 19.33
C ILE A 433 -0.08 11.25 19.70
N TYR A 434 -0.78 10.14 19.51
CA TYR A 434 -2.19 10.00 19.82
C TYR A 434 -2.33 9.00 20.97
N GLY A 435 -2.96 9.43 22.07
CA GLY A 435 -3.34 8.56 23.18
C GLY A 435 -4.49 7.63 22.83
N LEU A 436 -5.53 8.19 22.19
CA LEU A 436 -6.85 7.56 21.92
C LEU A 436 -7.75 7.56 23.16
N GLU A 437 -7.93 6.46 23.88
CA GLU A 437 -8.79 6.42 25.08
C GLU A 437 -7.99 5.89 26.27
N GLY A 438 -8.46 6.18 27.48
CA GLY A 438 -7.80 5.76 28.71
C GLY A 438 -7.04 6.91 29.36
N ASN A 439 -6.56 6.69 30.58
CA ASN A 439 -5.81 7.69 31.34
C ASN A 439 -4.33 7.60 30.97
N ASP A 440 -3.95 8.33 29.94
CA ASP A 440 -2.62 8.36 29.36
C ASP A 440 -1.68 9.34 30.06
N LYS A 441 -0.39 9.05 29.94
CA LYS A 441 0.69 9.90 30.48
C LYS A 441 1.65 10.33 29.40
N PHE A 442 1.71 11.63 29.14
CA PHE A 442 2.70 12.24 28.26
C PHE A 442 3.81 12.87 29.10
N VAL A 443 4.98 12.22 29.10
CA VAL A 443 6.15 12.67 29.87
C VAL A 443 7.20 13.21 28.91
N MET A 444 7.49 14.50 29.00
CA MET A 444 8.47 15.19 28.17
C MET A 444 9.63 15.74 28.98
N GLN A 445 10.84 15.59 28.44
CA GLN A 445 12.06 16.11 29.02
C GLN A 445 13.08 16.54 27.96
N GLY A 446 14.09 17.28 28.41
CA GLY A 446 15.25 17.66 27.59
C GLY A 446 15.14 19.02 26.91
N GLU A 447 16.03 19.26 25.93
CA GLU A 447 16.34 20.59 25.38
C GLU A 447 15.47 20.95 24.16
N GLU A 448 15.80 22.07 23.49
CA GLU A 448 15.12 22.50 22.27
C GLU A 448 15.27 21.47 21.15
N SER A 449 14.20 21.28 20.34
CA SER A 449 14.27 20.49 19.11
C SER A 449 13.66 21.24 17.93
N LYS A 450 14.18 20.98 16.72
CA LYS A 450 13.60 21.52 15.48
C LYS A 450 12.28 20.81 15.10
N ILE A 451 12.04 19.61 15.62
CA ILE A 451 10.85 18.79 15.36
C ILE A 451 9.62 19.40 16.04
N LYS A 452 8.51 19.51 15.30
CA LYS A 452 7.21 19.84 15.89
C LYS A 452 6.60 18.61 16.52
N ILE A 453 6.22 18.67 17.79
CA ILE A 453 5.60 17.55 18.50
C ILE A 453 4.17 17.93 18.83
N ARG A 454 3.22 17.05 18.51
CA ARG A 454 1.83 17.17 18.93
C ARG A 454 1.50 15.99 19.83
N LEU A 455 1.01 16.29 21.01
CA LEU A 455 0.47 15.34 21.97
C LEU A 455 -1.05 15.50 21.87
N ILE A 456 -1.73 14.48 21.37
CA ILE A 456 -3.17 14.46 21.19
C ILE A 456 -3.71 13.38 22.11
N SER A 457 -4.45 13.80 23.13
CA SER A 457 -5.14 12.91 24.04
C SER A 457 -6.37 12.29 23.39
N GLY A 458 -7.21 11.66 24.21
CA GLY A 458 -8.62 11.49 23.92
C GLY A 458 -9.37 11.16 25.21
N PRO A 459 -10.52 10.48 25.14
CA PRO A 459 -11.36 10.31 26.31
C PRO A 459 -10.63 9.64 27.49
N GLY A 460 -10.42 10.40 28.57
CA GLY A 460 -9.70 9.94 29.76
C GLY A 460 -9.30 11.07 30.71
N ASP A 461 -8.77 10.70 31.89
CA ASP A 461 -8.11 11.63 32.81
C ASP A 461 -6.60 11.65 32.50
N ASP A 462 -6.18 12.53 31.59
CA ASP A 462 -4.83 12.51 31.03
C ASP A 462 -3.83 13.44 31.75
N GLU A 463 -2.56 13.02 31.77
CA GLU A 463 -1.47 13.72 32.42
C GLU A 463 -0.40 14.16 31.42
N PHE A 464 -0.09 15.46 31.41
CA PHE A 464 0.97 16.07 30.62
C PHE A 464 2.04 16.63 31.55
N THR A 465 3.17 15.92 31.64
CA THR A 465 4.33 16.33 32.43
C THR A 465 5.43 16.86 31.52
N ASN A 466 5.90 18.08 31.77
CA ASN A 466 7.07 18.62 31.07
C ASN A 466 8.15 19.07 32.07
N THR A 467 9.34 18.53 31.93
CA THR A 467 10.52 18.90 32.74
C THR A 467 11.64 19.55 31.92
N GLY A 468 11.34 19.96 30.68
CA GLY A 468 12.31 20.59 29.77
C GLY A 468 11.68 21.68 28.88
N ASP A 469 12.30 21.94 27.72
CA ASP A 469 11.85 23.03 26.84
C ASP A 469 10.50 22.73 26.16
N GLY A 470 9.48 23.55 26.38
CA GLY A 470 8.16 23.36 25.78
C GLY A 470 8.01 23.84 24.33
N ARG A 471 9.03 24.49 23.75
CA ARG A 471 8.92 25.07 22.40
C ARG A 471 8.64 24.01 21.33
N LYS A 472 7.78 24.38 20.37
CA LYS A 472 7.28 23.53 19.27
C LYS A 472 6.50 22.27 19.71
N VAL A 473 6.15 22.19 20.98
CA VAL A 473 5.27 21.14 21.52
C VAL A 473 3.87 21.72 21.67
N LEU A 474 2.87 20.97 21.23
CA LEU A 474 1.47 21.33 21.31
C LEU A 474 0.70 20.19 21.97
N ALA A 475 0.08 20.45 23.12
CA ALA A 475 -0.80 19.51 23.80
C ALA A 475 -2.25 19.83 23.43
N TYR A 476 -2.99 18.82 22.98
CA TYR A 476 -4.38 18.91 22.55
C TYR A 476 -5.24 18.08 23.49
N ASP A 477 -6.31 18.70 23.99
CA ASP A 477 -7.29 17.97 24.78
C ASP A 477 -8.66 18.65 24.85
N ALA A 478 -9.67 17.91 25.30
CA ALA A 478 -11.01 18.42 25.53
C ALA A 478 -11.09 19.21 26.84
N ALA A 479 -11.78 20.35 26.85
CA ALA A 479 -11.88 21.23 28.01
C ALA A 479 -12.73 20.66 29.16
N PHE A 480 -13.64 19.74 28.83
CA PHE A 480 -14.55 19.11 29.78
C PHE A 480 -13.95 17.86 30.47
N GLU A 481 -12.72 17.48 30.10
CA GLU A 481 -11.97 16.36 30.69
C GLU A 481 -11.01 16.85 31.78
N LYS A 482 -10.61 15.96 32.69
CA LYS A 482 -9.76 16.31 33.84
C LYS A 482 -8.29 16.23 33.46
N ASN A 483 -7.81 17.30 32.83
CA ASN A 483 -6.45 17.32 32.28
C ASN A 483 -5.45 17.85 33.31
N ILE A 484 -4.43 17.05 33.64
CA ILE A 484 -3.39 17.41 34.60
C ILE A 484 -2.15 17.91 33.84
N PHE A 485 -1.75 19.16 34.08
CA PHE A 485 -0.53 19.74 33.51
C PHE A 485 0.49 20.02 34.63
N SER A 486 1.64 19.37 34.59
CA SER A 486 2.69 19.47 35.62
C SER A 486 4.05 19.87 35.03
N GLY A 487 4.92 20.44 35.89
CA GLY A 487 6.25 20.92 35.52
C GLY A 487 6.26 22.26 34.76
N ASP A 488 7.22 22.47 33.86
CA ASP A 488 7.33 23.67 33.03
C ASP A 488 6.23 23.67 31.96
N GLN A 489 5.28 24.60 32.05
CA GLN A 489 4.13 24.66 31.15
C GLN A 489 4.39 25.47 29.85
N ASN A 490 5.65 25.67 29.45
CA ASN A 490 6.04 26.40 28.23
C ASN A 490 5.61 25.75 26.89
N PHE A 491 4.92 24.61 26.88
CA PHE A 491 4.30 24.07 25.68
C PHE A 491 2.94 24.71 25.39
N ARG A 492 2.54 24.75 24.12
CA ARG A 492 1.29 25.40 23.72
C ARG A 492 0.10 24.48 23.97
N LYS A 493 -0.72 24.83 24.95
CA LYS A 493 -2.00 24.15 25.22
C LYS A 493 -3.04 24.51 24.18
N ARG A 494 -3.74 23.50 23.65
CA ARG A 494 -4.84 23.60 22.71
C ARG A 494 -6.02 22.85 23.33
N ILE A 495 -6.64 23.50 24.30
CA ILE A 495 -7.81 22.99 25.01
C ILE A 495 -9.06 23.57 24.36
N SER A 496 -10.07 22.75 24.09
CA SER A 496 -11.30 23.16 23.40
C SER A 496 -12.52 22.39 23.90
N ASP A 497 -13.68 23.03 23.89
CA ASP A 497 -14.98 22.38 24.18
C ASP A 497 -15.48 21.49 23.03
N ASP A 498 -14.73 21.41 21.93
CA ASP A 498 -15.09 20.60 20.76
C ASP A 498 -14.42 19.21 20.89
N PRO A 499 -15.18 18.12 21.08
CA PRO A 499 -14.61 16.78 21.23
C PRO A 499 -13.81 16.32 19.99
N GLN A 500 -14.01 16.95 18.82
CA GLN A 500 -13.22 16.65 17.63
C GLN A 500 -11.74 17.07 17.76
N ILE A 501 -11.36 17.80 18.82
CA ILE A 501 -9.97 18.14 19.10
C ILE A 501 -9.08 16.93 19.37
N ASN A 502 -9.66 15.78 19.74
CA ASN A 502 -8.91 14.54 19.97
C ASN A 502 -9.03 13.55 18.80
N ASN A 503 -9.80 13.88 17.75
CA ASN A 503 -10.08 12.97 16.64
C ASN A 503 -8.81 12.49 15.91
N TYR A 504 -8.70 11.17 15.75
CA TYR A 504 -7.72 10.46 14.96
C TYR A 504 -8.37 9.84 13.71
N THR A 505 -7.81 10.13 12.53
CA THR A 505 -8.27 9.56 11.26
C THR A 505 -7.14 8.83 10.57
N ARG A 506 -7.12 7.49 10.69
CA ARG A 506 -6.09 6.63 10.07
C ARG A 506 -5.96 6.85 8.56
N LEU A 507 -7.08 7.00 7.85
CA LEU A 507 -7.14 7.22 6.40
C LEU A 507 -6.99 8.70 5.99
N GLY A 508 -6.62 9.58 6.92
CA GLY A 508 -6.61 11.02 6.71
C GLY A 508 -5.34 11.57 6.04
N TYR A 509 -4.31 10.74 5.77
CA TYR A 509 -3.09 11.25 5.14
C TYR A 509 -3.34 11.59 3.68
N ARG A 510 -2.87 12.77 3.25
CA ARG A 510 -2.95 13.21 1.85
C ARG A 510 -1.60 13.76 1.41
N TYR A 511 -1.23 13.46 0.17
CA TYR A 511 0.02 13.95 -0.39
C TYR A 511 -0.13 15.40 -0.84
N ASN A 512 0.93 16.18 -0.65
CA ASN A 512 1.09 17.41 -1.43
C ASN A 512 1.17 17.03 -2.90
N HIS A 513 0.48 17.76 -3.76
CA HIS A 513 0.51 17.49 -5.19
C HIS A 513 0.52 18.77 -6.00
N GLY A 514 1.14 18.69 -7.17
CA GLY A 514 1.07 19.70 -8.21
C GLY A 514 0.42 19.08 -9.44
N SER A 515 -0.45 19.83 -10.11
CA SER A 515 -1.08 19.43 -11.35
C SER A 515 -0.89 20.49 -12.43
N VAL A 516 -0.66 20.00 -13.65
CA VAL A 516 -0.71 20.80 -14.88
C VAL A 516 -1.94 20.36 -15.67
N GLY A 517 -2.57 21.30 -16.36
CA GLY A 517 -3.74 21.04 -17.19
C GLY A 517 -3.97 22.15 -18.19
N ILE A 518 -5.11 22.08 -18.86
CA ILE A 518 -5.58 23.11 -19.79
C ILE A 518 -6.71 23.87 -19.09
N SER A 519 -6.73 25.19 -19.26
CA SER A 519 -7.84 26.06 -18.92
C SER A 519 -8.58 26.43 -20.21
N LEU A 520 -9.90 26.45 -20.11
CA LEU A 520 -10.84 26.80 -21.17
C LEU A 520 -11.83 27.78 -20.56
N GLU A 521 -11.93 28.95 -21.15
CA GLU A 521 -12.80 30.03 -20.67
C GLU A 521 -13.47 30.69 -21.87
N TYR A 522 -14.74 31.04 -21.75
CA TYR A 522 -15.48 31.70 -22.81
C TYR A 522 -15.98 33.05 -22.30
N SER A 523 -15.71 34.12 -23.06
CA SER A 523 -16.28 35.44 -22.82
C SER A 523 -17.03 35.94 -24.05
N THR A 524 -18.02 36.80 -23.85
CA THR A 524 -18.81 37.39 -24.93
C THR A 524 -17.95 38.23 -25.87
N ASP A 525 -16.96 38.93 -25.34
CA ASP A 525 -16.19 39.95 -26.07
C ASP A 525 -14.90 39.37 -26.68
N GLY A 526 -14.32 38.36 -26.02
CA GLY A 526 -13.06 37.73 -26.43
C GLY A 526 -13.18 36.28 -26.88
N GLY A 527 -14.42 35.75 -27.00
CA GLY A 527 -14.68 34.38 -27.45
C GLY A 527 -14.04 33.31 -26.56
N LEU A 528 -13.53 32.25 -27.18
CA LEU A 528 -12.88 31.14 -26.48
C LEU A 528 -11.41 31.45 -26.17
N PHE A 529 -11.05 31.39 -24.90
CA PHE A 529 -9.70 31.44 -24.35
C PHE A 529 -9.22 30.04 -24.00
N ILE A 530 -7.97 29.75 -24.35
CA ILE A 530 -7.32 28.47 -24.03
C ILE A 530 -5.89 28.69 -23.58
N GLY A 531 -5.46 27.95 -22.58
CA GLY A 531 -4.07 28.03 -22.13
C GLY A 531 -3.69 27.06 -21.02
N PRO A 532 -2.42 27.08 -20.61
CA PRO A 532 -1.93 26.25 -19.52
C PRO A 532 -2.50 26.67 -18.16
N LYS A 533 -2.81 25.66 -17.35
CA LYS A 533 -3.19 25.80 -15.94
C LYS A 533 -2.25 25.00 -15.05
N PHE A 534 -1.78 25.62 -13.98
CA PHE A 534 -0.96 24.98 -12.96
C PHE A 534 -1.61 25.13 -11.58
N LYS A 535 -1.74 24.04 -10.84
CA LYS A 535 -2.29 24.04 -9.48
C LYS A 535 -1.33 23.33 -8.52
N MET A 536 -1.04 23.95 -7.39
CA MET A 536 -0.27 23.37 -6.30
C MET A 536 -1.12 23.28 -5.05
N VAL A 537 -1.12 22.12 -4.40
CA VAL A 537 -1.87 21.87 -3.17
C VAL A 537 -0.93 21.37 -2.09
N LYS A 538 -0.95 22.05 -0.94
CA LYS A 538 -0.22 21.68 0.25
C LYS A 538 -1.21 21.24 1.34
N GLN A 539 -1.03 20.03 1.82
CA GLN A 539 -1.81 19.42 2.89
C GLN A 539 -1.28 19.87 4.26
N GLY A 540 -2.14 19.83 5.28
CA GLY A 540 -1.77 20.22 6.64
C GLY A 540 -2.57 19.48 7.70
N PHE A 541 -2.05 19.47 8.91
CA PHE A 541 -2.71 18.85 10.06
C PHE A 541 -4.10 19.45 10.30
N ARG A 542 -5.15 18.63 10.16
CA ARG A 542 -6.58 18.99 10.33
C ARG A 542 -7.01 20.21 9.51
N LYS A 543 -6.50 20.31 8.28
CA LYS A 543 -6.91 21.31 7.29
C LYS A 543 -7.53 20.61 6.09
N GLU A 544 -8.85 20.70 6.01
CA GLU A 544 -9.67 20.17 4.92
C GLU A 544 -10.21 21.32 4.06
N PRO A 545 -10.17 21.23 2.72
CA PRO A 545 -9.63 20.12 1.91
C PRO A 545 -8.10 20.10 1.79
N TYR A 546 -7.42 21.18 2.21
CA TYR A 546 -5.96 21.35 2.20
C TYR A 546 -5.53 22.49 3.14
N SER A 547 -4.22 22.65 3.38
CA SER A 547 -3.70 23.82 4.08
C SER A 547 -3.57 25.05 3.20
N SER A 548 -3.10 24.86 1.97
CA SER A 548 -3.08 25.92 0.97
C SER A 548 -3.20 25.37 -0.44
N SER A 549 -3.79 26.16 -1.33
CA SER A 549 -3.89 25.86 -2.75
C SER A 549 -3.54 27.10 -3.56
N HIS A 550 -2.73 26.94 -4.60
CA HIS A 550 -2.40 27.99 -5.55
C HIS A 550 -2.77 27.52 -6.94
N LEU A 551 -3.52 28.32 -7.70
CA LEU A 551 -3.88 28.06 -9.08
C LEU A 551 -3.44 29.24 -9.94
N PHE A 552 -2.67 28.95 -10.98
CA PHE A 552 -2.22 29.89 -11.99
C PHE A 552 -2.75 29.44 -13.34
N ALA A 553 -3.35 30.32 -14.12
CA ALA A 553 -3.70 30.07 -15.50
C ALA A 553 -3.34 31.28 -16.37
N VAL A 554 -2.89 31.02 -17.59
CA VAL A 554 -2.60 32.04 -18.60
C VAL A 554 -3.24 31.56 -19.89
N ASP A 555 -4.37 32.16 -20.24
CA ASP A 555 -5.17 31.77 -21.38
C ASP A 555 -5.05 32.80 -22.50
N ARG A 556 -5.04 32.35 -23.75
CA ARG A 556 -5.02 33.21 -24.93
C ARG A 556 -6.32 33.04 -25.71
N ALA A 557 -6.93 34.14 -26.12
CA ALA A 557 -8.08 34.14 -27.00
C ALA A 557 -7.74 33.53 -28.36
N ILE A 558 -8.63 32.73 -28.91
CA ILE A 558 -8.45 32.12 -30.24
C ILE A 558 -8.74 33.15 -31.35
N ASN A 559 -9.68 34.05 -31.12
CA ASN A 559 -10.16 35.02 -32.10
C ASN A 559 -9.52 36.42 -31.96
N SER A 560 -8.62 36.64 -31.01
CA SER A 560 -8.00 37.94 -30.74
C SER A 560 -6.58 37.80 -30.17
N SER A 561 -5.87 38.91 -30.01
CA SER A 561 -4.55 38.93 -29.35
C SER A 561 -4.65 39.04 -27.82
N SER A 562 -5.85 38.81 -27.26
CA SER A 562 -6.11 38.92 -25.84
C SER A 562 -5.59 37.72 -25.05
N TYR A 563 -5.14 37.99 -23.84
CA TYR A 563 -4.68 37.06 -22.83
C TYR A 563 -5.51 37.26 -21.56
N ALA A 564 -5.84 36.20 -20.87
CA ALA A 564 -6.45 36.21 -19.55
C ALA A 564 -5.49 35.52 -18.57
N ILE A 565 -5.08 36.23 -17.53
CA ILE A 565 -4.18 35.72 -16.49
C ILE A 565 -4.99 35.61 -15.20
N LYS A 566 -4.97 34.42 -14.59
CA LYS A 566 -5.73 34.10 -13.39
C LYS A 566 -4.80 33.58 -12.31
N TYR A 567 -4.85 34.16 -11.12
CA TYR A 567 -4.18 33.66 -9.94
C TYR A 567 -5.12 33.59 -8.74
N ASN A 568 -5.36 32.37 -8.26
CA ASN A 568 -6.14 32.11 -7.06
C ASN A 568 -5.25 31.48 -6.00
N ALA A 569 -5.29 32.01 -4.77
CA ALA A 569 -4.65 31.40 -3.62
C ALA A 569 -5.65 31.21 -2.49
N ASP A 570 -5.64 30.03 -1.88
CA ASP A 570 -6.45 29.68 -0.74
C ASP A 570 -5.54 29.31 0.44
N PHE A 571 -5.83 29.85 1.61
CA PHE A 571 -5.21 29.49 2.87
C PHE A 571 -6.30 29.15 3.88
N ILE A 572 -6.51 27.86 4.10
CA ILE A 572 -7.55 27.36 5.01
C ILE A 572 -7.07 27.52 6.45
N LYS A 573 -7.91 28.04 7.34
CA LYS A 573 -7.61 28.33 8.75
C LYS A 573 -6.29 29.09 8.87
N ALA A 574 -6.20 30.22 8.17
CA ALA A 574 -5.02 31.10 8.17
C ALA A 574 -4.86 31.78 9.53
N PHE A 575 -5.98 32.24 10.11
CA PHE A 575 -6.05 32.87 11.42
C PHE A 575 -7.20 32.26 12.23
N GLY A 576 -6.87 31.39 13.19
CA GLY A 576 -7.89 30.64 13.93
C GLY A 576 -8.75 29.80 12.98
N ASN A 577 -10.06 30.06 12.97
CA ASN A 577 -11.03 29.40 12.09
C ASN A 577 -11.33 30.19 10.80
N THR A 578 -10.62 31.30 10.55
CA THR A 578 -10.83 32.14 9.38
C THR A 578 -9.97 31.68 8.20
N ASP A 579 -10.60 31.50 7.05
CA ASP A 579 -9.97 31.23 5.77
C ASP A 579 -9.58 32.54 5.06
N LEU A 580 -8.46 32.53 4.35
CA LEU A 580 -8.02 33.65 3.50
C LEU A 580 -8.01 33.21 2.04
N LEU A 581 -8.84 33.86 1.22
CA LEU A 581 -8.97 33.59 -0.22
C LEU A 581 -8.53 34.81 -1.01
N PHE A 582 -7.53 34.64 -1.87
CA PHE A 582 -7.07 35.65 -2.82
C PHE A 582 -7.50 35.25 -4.22
N ARG A 583 -8.11 36.19 -4.96
CA ARG A 583 -8.58 36.02 -6.33
C ARG A 583 -8.07 37.19 -7.16
N SER A 584 -7.47 36.91 -8.30
CA SER A 584 -6.94 37.91 -9.20
C SER A 584 -7.08 37.45 -10.63
N ASP A 585 -7.64 38.32 -11.46
CA ASP A 585 -7.87 38.11 -12.87
C ASP A 585 -7.42 39.36 -13.63
N ALA A 586 -6.74 39.20 -14.77
CA ALA A 586 -6.29 40.30 -15.62
C ALA A 586 -6.42 39.92 -17.09
N THR A 587 -7.00 40.80 -17.92
CA THR A 587 -7.17 40.60 -19.37
C THR A 587 -6.36 41.62 -20.16
N LEU A 588 -5.58 41.19 -21.16
CA LEU A 588 -4.60 42.01 -21.89
C LEU A 588 -4.55 41.64 -23.40
N PRO A 589 -4.71 42.57 -24.36
CA PRO A 589 -5.02 43.98 -24.18
C PRO A 589 -6.48 44.13 -23.80
N THR A 590 -6.76 45.04 -22.88
CA THR A 590 -8.12 45.50 -22.62
C THR A 590 -8.62 46.16 -23.90
N SER A 591 -9.64 45.60 -24.56
CA SER A 591 -10.30 46.26 -25.68
C SER A 591 -10.89 47.57 -25.19
N ARG A 592 -10.12 48.66 -25.26
CA ARG A 592 -10.72 49.99 -25.39
C ARG A 592 -11.30 50.03 -26.78
N THR A 593 -12.63 50.10 -26.84
CA THR A 593 -13.40 50.55 -28.00
C THR A 593 -12.64 51.67 -28.73
N LEU A 594 -12.43 51.50 -30.03
CA LEU A 594 -12.26 52.61 -30.95
C LEU A 594 -13.64 53.04 -31.44
#